data_AF-A0A2K2DNF3-F1
#
_entry.id   AF-A0A2K2DNF3-F1
#
_cell.length_a   1.000
_cell.length_b   1.000
_cell.length_c   1.000
_cell.angle_alpha   90.00
_cell.angle_beta   90.00
_cell.angle_gamma   90.00
#
_symmetry.space_group_name_H-M   'P 1'
#
loop_
_entity.id
_entity.type
_entity.pdbx_description
1 polymer ?
#
loop_
_entity_poly.entity_id
_entity_poly.type
_entity_poly.pdbx_seq_one_letter_code
_entity_poly.pdbx_strand_id
1 'polypeptide(L)'
;MIYRIGKGNMVKIWEDPWLPRGITRRVSTSRGHIVLTLVSDLIDQESATWDEVLVRGILPAADAEIVLKIPIFEESDDFIAWHYDSKGSFSVKSAYKVHLYSSLRNERAECSGVELDTRCAVCRKYFENGNHLFFSCPEVKNRWRALELEEARLQLCACPSAMEVGRVITQLQKDKAIPIVAFLWCWWNERNKANKGEVFCSVDEFQFKVRHFAQVWSAAFFKEHSTGVHHVSSWQRPPEDFIKINIDGAFHANSGRGGWGWIARDGEGDIIFAASGAIVRASEALQTEAEALIRGILTAKFYNVP
;
A
#
# COMPACT_ATOMS: atom_id res chain seq x y z
N MET A 1 0.03 10.34 -9.92
CA MET A 1 1.11 9.38 -10.21
C MET A 1 2.41 10.14 -10.42
N ILE A 2 3.56 9.48 -10.25
CA ILE A 2 4.91 9.99 -10.51
C ILE A 2 5.79 8.83 -10.98
N TYR A 3 6.71 9.05 -11.92
CA TYR A 3 7.75 8.07 -12.24
C TYR A 3 8.85 8.05 -11.17
N ARG A 4 9.30 6.86 -10.80
CA ARG A 4 10.52 6.63 -10.03
C ARG A 4 11.61 6.19 -11.00
N ILE A 5 12.79 6.75 -10.84
CA ILE A 5 13.89 6.60 -11.79
C ILE A 5 14.74 5.40 -11.42
N GLY A 6 14.69 4.37 -12.27
CA GLY A 6 15.63 3.27 -12.31
C GLY A 6 16.75 3.61 -13.30
N LYS A 7 16.85 2.85 -14.40
CA LYS A 7 17.78 3.12 -15.52
C LYS A 7 17.49 4.41 -16.31
N GLY A 8 16.30 5.01 -16.17
CA GLY A 8 15.92 6.26 -16.84
C GLY A 8 15.56 6.12 -18.32
N ASN A 9 15.54 4.90 -18.86
CA ASN A 9 15.33 4.60 -20.28
C ASN A 9 13.85 4.62 -20.72
N MET A 10 12.90 4.70 -19.78
CA MET A 10 11.46 4.73 -20.08
C MET A 10 10.81 6.08 -19.75
N VAL A 11 11.55 7.02 -19.15
CA VAL A 11 11.01 8.30 -18.68
C VAL A 11 11.51 9.43 -19.56
N LYS A 12 10.58 10.18 -20.15
CA LYS A 12 10.88 11.38 -20.94
C LYS A 12 11.05 12.59 -20.03
N ILE A 13 12.19 13.27 -20.13
CA ILE A 13 12.56 14.42 -19.29
C ILE A 13 11.44 15.47 -19.26
N TRP A 14 10.89 15.81 -20.42
CA TRP A 14 10.03 16.98 -20.60
C TRP A 14 8.53 16.68 -20.52
N GLU A 15 8.14 15.43 -20.76
CA GLU A 15 6.73 15.03 -20.92
C GLU A 15 6.20 14.26 -19.70
N ASP A 16 7.07 13.51 -19.01
CA ASP A 16 6.63 12.61 -17.97
C ASP A 16 6.64 13.27 -16.58
N PRO A 17 5.72 12.87 -15.70
CA PRO A 17 5.67 13.38 -14.33
C PRO A 17 6.68 12.63 -13.44
N TRP A 18 7.94 13.08 -13.36
CA TRP A 18 9.00 12.41 -12.60
C TRP A 18 9.67 13.27 -11.50
N LEU A 19 9.36 14.56 -11.41
CA LEU A 19 9.84 15.44 -10.35
C LEU A 19 8.92 15.38 -9.12
N PRO A 20 9.45 15.14 -7.90
CA PRO A 20 8.67 15.03 -6.66
C PRO A 20 8.21 16.39 -6.11
N ARG A 21 7.74 17.29 -6.98
CA ARG A 21 7.22 18.62 -6.62
C ARG A 21 6.05 19.03 -7.50
N GLY A 22 5.22 19.93 -6.97
CA GLY A 22 4.09 20.49 -7.70
C GLY A 22 3.01 19.46 -8.08
N ILE A 23 2.01 19.91 -8.82
CA ILE A 23 0.87 19.09 -9.22
C ILE A 23 1.20 18.27 -10.48
N THR A 24 1.79 18.93 -11.48
CA THR A 24 2.14 18.30 -12.77
C THR A 24 3.31 17.34 -12.63
N ARG A 25 4.22 17.57 -11.68
CA ARG A 25 5.44 16.78 -11.47
C ARG A 25 6.36 16.71 -12.69
N ARG A 26 6.17 17.65 -13.62
CA ARG A 26 6.99 17.81 -14.81
C ARG A 26 8.01 18.92 -14.58
N VAL A 27 9.04 18.91 -15.42
CA VAL A 27 9.97 20.03 -15.54
C VAL A 27 9.15 21.29 -15.82
N SER A 28 9.51 22.41 -15.18
CA SER A 28 8.75 23.66 -15.25
C SER A 28 8.78 24.28 -16.64
N THR A 29 9.85 24.00 -17.39
CA THR A 29 10.08 24.52 -18.74
C THR A 29 9.80 23.47 -19.81
N SER A 30 9.45 23.92 -21.00
CA SER A 30 9.39 23.09 -22.20
C SER A 30 10.79 22.82 -22.76
N ARG A 31 10.96 21.69 -23.44
CA ARG A 31 12.21 21.21 -24.07
C ARG A 31 13.00 22.24 -24.89
N GLY A 32 12.32 23.13 -25.62
CA GLY A 32 12.99 24.06 -26.54
C GLY A 32 13.82 23.32 -27.60
N HIS A 33 15.07 23.75 -27.79
CA HIS A 33 16.01 23.17 -28.76
C HIS A 33 16.90 22.05 -28.19
N ILE A 34 16.64 21.58 -26.97
CA ILE A 34 17.48 20.57 -26.31
C ILE A 34 17.24 19.20 -26.94
N VAL A 35 18.30 18.53 -27.37
CA VAL A 35 18.21 17.23 -28.07
C VAL A 35 17.91 16.05 -27.13
N LEU A 36 18.26 16.16 -25.86
CA LEU A 36 18.05 15.11 -24.85
C LEU A 36 16.55 14.84 -24.62
N THR A 37 16.20 13.56 -24.56
CA THR A 37 14.81 13.11 -24.51
C THR A 37 14.51 12.31 -23.25
N LEU A 38 15.40 11.41 -22.87
CA LEU A 38 15.19 10.43 -21.81
C LEU A 38 15.99 10.78 -20.56
N VAL A 39 15.46 10.40 -19.40
CA VAL A 39 16.14 10.63 -18.12
C VAL A 39 17.50 9.93 -18.08
N SER A 40 17.65 8.78 -18.76
CA SER A 40 18.93 8.11 -18.94
C SER A 40 20.02 8.99 -19.57
N ASP A 41 19.63 9.98 -20.38
CA ASP A 41 20.56 10.92 -21.01
C ASP A 41 21.18 11.90 -19.99
N LEU A 42 20.61 11.99 -18.78
CA LEU A 42 21.08 12.83 -17.68
C LEU A 42 21.86 12.04 -16.62
N ILE A 43 22.01 10.73 -16.81
CA ILE A 43 22.65 9.80 -15.88
C ILE A 43 23.98 9.38 -16.48
N ASP A 44 25.04 9.53 -15.68
CA ASP A 44 26.32 8.91 -15.97
C ASP A 44 26.20 7.40 -15.77
N GLN A 45 26.33 6.66 -16.88
CA GLN A 45 26.13 5.22 -16.94
C GLN A 45 27.24 4.42 -16.26
N GLU A 46 28.43 5.01 -16.04
CA GLU A 46 29.51 4.32 -15.31
C GLU A 46 29.36 4.42 -13.80
N SER A 47 28.87 5.56 -13.30
CA SER A 47 28.74 5.81 -11.87
C SER A 47 27.32 5.61 -11.32
N ALA A 48 26.33 5.44 -12.20
CA ALA A 48 24.91 5.45 -11.86
C ALA A 48 24.48 6.68 -11.04
N THR A 49 25.13 7.82 -11.30
CA THR A 49 24.81 9.11 -10.68
C THR A 49 24.34 10.13 -11.71
N TRP A 50 23.70 11.20 -11.24
CA TRP A 50 23.31 12.30 -12.13
C TRP A 50 24.56 13.01 -12.66
N ASP A 51 24.60 13.27 -13.97
CA ASP A 51 25.56 14.21 -14.54
C ASP A 51 25.17 15.62 -14.08
N GLU A 52 25.79 16.06 -12.99
CA GLU A 52 25.46 17.34 -12.35
C GLU A 52 25.66 18.53 -13.30
N VAL A 53 26.69 18.48 -14.15
CA VAL A 53 26.98 19.54 -15.11
C VAL A 53 25.87 19.62 -16.13
N LEU A 54 25.44 18.47 -16.67
CA LEU A 54 24.39 18.39 -17.67
C LEU A 54 23.03 18.79 -17.09
N VAL A 55 22.66 18.26 -15.92
CA VAL A 55 21.40 18.57 -15.23
C VAL A 55 21.28 20.06 -14.96
N ARG A 56 22.33 20.70 -14.42
CA ARG A 56 22.34 22.15 -14.16
C ARG A 56 22.38 22.99 -15.44
N GLY A 57 22.96 22.46 -16.52
CA GLY A 57 23.07 23.14 -17.80
C GLY A 57 21.75 23.21 -18.57
N ILE A 58 20.87 22.22 -18.42
CA ILE A 58 19.64 22.12 -19.21
C ILE A 58 18.36 22.43 -18.43
N LEU A 59 18.34 22.19 -17.12
CA LEU A 59 17.15 22.38 -16.28
C LEU A 59 17.20 23.71 -15.54
N PRO A 60 16.04 24.33 -15.26
CA PRO A 60 15.99 25.47 -14.35
C PRO A 60 16.61 25.13 -13.00
N ALA A 61 17.31 26.09 -12.37
CA ALA A 61 18.02 25.86 -11.11
C ALA A 61 17.15 25.19 -10.03
N ALA A 62 15.88 25.61 -9.89
CA ALA A 62 14.94 25.02 -8.93
C ALA A 62 14.62 23.55 -9.21
N ASP A 63 14.60 23.14 -10.49
CA ASP A 63 14.34 21.76 -10.89
C ASP A 63 15.60 20.90 -10.80
N ALA A 64 16.75 21.46 -11.22
CA ALA A 64 18.05 20.82 -11.11
C ALA A 64 18.35 20.40 -9.66
N GLU A 65 18.14 21.29 -8.68
CA GLU A 65 18.32 20.99 -7.26
C GLU A 65 17.45 19.84 -6.75
N ILE A 66 16.30 19.60 -7.39
CA ILE A 66 15.39 18.51 -7.04
C ILE A 66 15.85 17.23 -7.72
N VAL A 67 16.20 17.29 -9.01
CA VAL A 67 16.70 16.14 -9.78
C VAL A 67 17.93 15.53 -9.11
N LEU A 68 18.90 16.35 -8.71
CA LEU A 68 20.13 15.88 -8.05
C LEU A 68 19.87 15.14 -6.72
N LYS A 69 18.69 15.32 -6.11
CA LYS A 69 18.26 14.63 -4.88
C LYS A 69 17.44 13.37 -5.15
N ILE A 70 17.03 13.11 -6.39
CA ILE A 70 16.28 11.90 -6.74
C ILE A 70 17.25 10.73 -6.73
N PRO A 71 17.00 9.67 -5.94
CA PRO A 71 17.83 8.47 -5.98
C PRO A 71 17.62 7.72 -7.30
N ILE A 72 18.73 7.27 -7.89
CA ILE A 72 18.76 6.40 -9.08
C ILE A 72 18.87 4.94 -8.61
N PHE A 73 18.06 4.06 -9.19
CA PHE A 73 18.07 2.63 -8.86
C PHE A 73 18.52 1.80 -10.08
N GLU A 74 19.83 1.68 -10.28
CA GLU A 74 20.44 1.03 -11.46
C GLU A 74 19.96 -0.40 -11.73
N GLU A 75 19.74 -1.18 -10.66
CA GLU A 75 19.29 -2.56 -10.71
C GLU A 75 17.79 -2.73 -11.05
N SER A 76 17.09 -1.64 -11.37
CA SER A 76 15.65 -1.64 -11.61
C SER A 76 15.27 -0.80 -12.82
N ASP A 77 14.20 -1.20 -13.51
CA ASP A 77 13.61 -0.39 -14.56
C ASP A 77 12.74 0.72 -13.96
N ASP A 78 12.47 1.77 -14.74
CA ASP A 78 11.62 2.88 -14.30
C ASP A 78 10.18 2.39 -14.06
N PHE A 79 9.51 2.92 -13.04
CA PHE A 79 8.14 2.52 -12.74
C PHE A 79 7.27 3.68 -12.25
N ILE A 80 5.97 3.56 -12.50
CA ILE A 80 4.97 4.54 -12.05
C ILE A 80 4.57 4.26 -10.60
N ALA A 81 4.66 5.28 -9.76
CA ALA A 81 4.31 5.25 -8.35
C ALA A 81 3.19 6.24 -8.01
N TRP A 82 2.42 5.94 -6.98
CA TRP A 82 1.55 6.90 -6.32
C TRP A 82 2.37 7.85 -5.46
N HIS A 83 2.51 9.10 -5.90
CA HIS A 83 3.34 10.09 -5.24
C HIS A 83 2.98 10.36 -3.76
N TYR A 84 1.70 10.27 -3.41
CA TYR A 84 1.22 10.61 -2.07
C TYR A 84 1.23 9.42 -1.09
N ASP A 85 1.91 8.35 -1.48
CA ASP A 85 2.25 7.25 -0.61
C ASP A 85 3.77 7.06 -0.66
N SER A 86 4.39 6.94 0.51
CA SER A 86 5.85 6.80 0.60
C SER A 86 6.37 5.53 -0.07
N LYS A 87 5.52 4.51 -0.24
CA LYS A 87 5.85 3.24 -0.90
C LYS A 87 5.53 3.27 -2.39
N GLY A 88 5.04 4.39 -2.92
CA GLY A 88 4.54 4.48 -4.28
C GLY A 88 3.28 3.65 -4.53
N SER A 89 2.65 3.12 -3.49
CA SER A 89 1.48 2.24 -3.63
C SER A 89 0.20 3.08 -3.67
N PHE A 90 -0.59 2.89 -4.72
CA PHE A 90 -1.92 3.48 -4.75
C PHE A 90 -2.80 2.75 -3.74
N SER A 91 -3.47 3.51 -2.87
CA SER A 91 -4.53 2.98 -2.02
C SER A 91 -5.67 3.99 -1.95
N VAL A 92 -6.90 3.50 -1.82
CA VAL A 92 -8.08 4.35 -1.64
C VAL A 92 -7.89 5.28 -0.43
N LYS A 93 -7.24 4.78 0.64
CA LYS A 93 -6.93 5.57 1.85
C LYS A 93 -5.96 6.73 1.58
N SER A 94 -4.89 6.51 0.81
CA SER A 94 -3.93 7.57 0.48
C SER A 94 -4.52 8.55 -0.55
N ALA A 95 -5.29 8.07 -1.53
CA ALA A 95 -6.03 8.91 -2.46
C ALA A 95 -7.08 9.78 -1.74
N TYR A 96 -7.81 9.22 -0.78
CA TYR A 96 -8.79 9.94 0.02
C TYR A 96 -8.14 11.03 0.89
N LYS A 97 -6.98 10.76 1.50
CA LYS A 97 -6.19 11.78 2.21
C LYS A 97 -5.82 12.95 1.29
N VAL A 98 -5.39 12.68 0.07
CA VAL A 98 -5.05 13.72 -0.92
C VAL A 98 -6.28 14.53 -1.32
N HIS A 99 -7.41 13.86 -1.52
CA HIS A 99 -8.67 14.53 -1.82
C HIS A 99 -9.13 15.44 -0.66
N LEU A 100 -9.03 14.97 0.58
CA LEU A 100 -9.29 15.78 1.76
C LEU A 100 -8.31 16.95 1.89
N TYR A 101 -7.01 16.72 1.75
CA TYR A 101 -6.01 17.78 1.81
C TYR A 101 -6.22 18.82 0.70
N SER A 102 -6.52 18.42 -0.53
CA SER A 102 -6.82 19.34 -1.63
C SER A 102 -8.12 20.11 -1.43
N SER A 103 -9.15 19.49 -0.85
CA SER A 103 -10.41 20.15 -0.51
C SER A 103 -10.24 21.19 0.61
N LEU A 104 -9.33 20.96 1.55
CA LEU A 104 -8.92 21.94 2.58
C LEU A 104 -7.96 23.01 2.03
N ARG A 105 -7.26 22.73 0.92
CA ARG A 105 -6.28 23.62 0.27
C ARG A 105 -6.90 24.76 -0.53
N ASN A 106 -8.19 24.67 -0.86
CA ASN A 106 -8.94 25.77 -1.45
C ASN A 106 -9.06 26.99 -0.51
N GLU A 107 -8.59 26.90 0.75
CA GLU A 107 -8.59 28.03 1.68
C GLU A 107 -7.20 28.61 2.02
N ARG A 108 -6.07 27.94 1.75
CA ARG A 108 -4.72 28.53 1.99
C ARG A 108 -3.66 28.01 1.00
N ALA A 109 -3.01 28.97 0.34
CA ALA A 109 -1.87 28.76 -0.54
C ALA A 109 -0.60 28.32 0.23
N GLU A 110 0.34 27.75 -0.52
CA GLU A 110 1.65 27.21 -0.15
C GLU A 110 1.68 25.73 0.30
N CYS A 111 2.53 24.94 -0.38
CA CYS A 111 2.93 23.62 0.05
C CYS A 111 4.44 23.61 0.27
N SER A 112 4.84 23.45 1.53
CA SER A 112 6.07 22.77 1.87
C SER A 112 5.84 21.28 1.67
N GLY A 113 6.62 20.65 0.78
CA GLY A 113 6.56 19.20 0.56
C GLY A 113 6.81 18.48 1.87
N VAL A 114 5.95 17.52 2.22
CA VAL A 114 6.26 16.58 3.30
C VAL A 114 7.45 15.74 2.83
N GLU A 115 8.59 15.87 3.48
CA GLU A 115 9.70 14.92 3.34
C GLU A 115 9.18 13.55 3.76
N LEU A 116 8.82 12.73 2.77
CA LEU A 116 8.40 11.35 2.99
C LEU A 116 9.67 10.49 3.07
N ASP A 117 10.10 10.21 4.29
CA ASP A 117 11.10 9.19 4.53
C ASP A 117 10.55 7.83 4.05
N THR A 118 11.11 7.31 2.96
CA THR A 118 10.71 6.03 2.34
C THR A 118 11.44 4.84 2.95
N ARG A 119 12.33 5.09 3.92
CA ARG A 119 13.06 4.06 4.65
C ARG A 119 12.14 3.33 5.60
N CYS A 120 12.42 2.05 5.79
CA CYS A 120 11.75 1.17 6.73
C CYS A 120 11.70 1.79 8.13
N ALA A 121 10.50 1.87 8.70
CA ALA A 121 10.30 2.47 10.02
C ALA A 121 11.06 1.72 11.13
N VAL A 122 11.42 0.46 10.85
CA VAL A 122 12.12 -0.44 11.75
C VAL A 122 13.64 -0.36 11.54
N CYS A 123 14.16 -0.76 10.37
CA CYS A 123 15.61 -0.81 10.17
C CYS A 123 16.25 0.53 9.78
N ARG A 124 15.44 1.51 9.37
CA ARG A 124 15.85 2.87 8.93
C ARG A 124 16.90 2.90 7.81
N LYS A 125 17.18 1.76 7.17
CA LYS A 125 18.28 1.60 6.20
C LYS A 125 17.80 1.37 4.78
N TYR A 126 16.74 0.58 4.59
CA TYR A 126 16.28 0.14 3.27
C TYR A 126 14.86 0.64 2.98
N PHE A 127 14.50 0.69 1.69
CA PHE A 127 13.14 1.03 1.25
C PHE A 127 12.09 0.05 1.79
N GLU A 128 10.97 0.58 2.29
CA GLU A 128 9.91 -0.25 2.89
C GLU A 128 8.85 -0.69 1.86
N ASN A 129 9.09 -1.78 1.16
CA ASN A 129 8.05 -2.49 0.41
C ASN A 129 7.44 -3.65 1.22
N GLY A 130 6.38 -4.28 0.72
CA GLY A 130 5.73 -5.41 1.40
C GLY A 130 6.68 -6.58 1.70
N ASN A 131 7.58 -6.89 0.76
CA ASN A 131 8.56 -7.95 0.93
C ASN A 131 9.60 -7.62 2.02
N HIS A 132 10.15 -6.40 2.01
CA HIS A 132 11.06 -5.90 3.03
C HIS A 132 10.39 -5.88 4.40
N LEU A 133 9.18 -5.34 4.45
CA LEU A 133 8.38 -5.22 5.67
C LEU A 133 8.20 -6.59 6.34
N PHE A 134 7.75 -7.61 5.60
CA PHE A 134 7.36 -8.88 6.21
C PHE A 134 8.43 -9.96 6.20
N PHE A 135 9.42 -9.90 5.29
CA PHE A 135 10.33 -11.04 5.06
C PHE A 135 11.81 -10.67 4.98
N SER A 136 12.17 -9.51 4.44
CA SER A 136 13.56 -9.21 4.10
C SER A 136 14.27 -8.26 5.08
N CYS A 137 13.54 -7.51 5.91
CA CYS A 137 14.11 -6.64 6.95
C CYS A 137 14.97 -7.43 7.96
N PRO A 138 16.17 -6.95 8.36
CA PRO A 138 17.00 -7.65 9.36
C PRO A 138 16.25 -7.96 10.66
N GLU A 139 15.46 -7.00 11.15
CA GLU A 139 14.67 -7.14 12.38
C GLU A 139 13.53 -8.17 12.27
N VAL A 140 12.91 -8.29 11.09
CA VAL A 140 11.86 -9.29 10.86
C VAL A 140 12.47 -10.67 10.67
N LYS A 141 13.61 -10.79 9.96
CA LYS A 141 14.35 -12.05 9.79
C LYS A 141 14.74 -12.66 11.13
N ASN A 142 15.24 -11.83 12.05
CA ASN A 142 15.61 -12.29 13.39
C ASN A 142 14.41 -12.93 14.11
N ARG A 143 13.24 -12.32 14.03
CA ARG A 143 12.00 -12.82 14.68
C ARG A 143 11.43 -14.06 14.01
N TRP A 144 11.50 -14.17 12.68
CA TRP A 144 11.14 -15.39 11.95
C TRP A 144 12.00 -16.58 12.40
N ARG A 145 13.33 -16.37 12.49
CA ARG A 145 14.28 -17.40 12.96
C ARG A 145 14.04 -17.78 14.41
N ALA A 146 13.78 -16.79 15.25
CA ALA A 146 13.48 -17.02 16.66
C ALA A 146 12.24 -17.92 16.84
N LEU A 147 11.27 -17.88 15.93
CA LEU A 147 10.09 -18.75 15.95
C LEU A 147 10.27 -20.06 15.18
N GLU A 148 11.47 -20.35 14.67
CA GLU A 148 11.78 -21.53 13.85
C GLU A 148 10.95 -21.60 12.55
N LEU A 149 10.56 -20.44 12.01
CA LEU A 149 9.72 -20.32 10.81
C LEU A 149 10.52 -19.83 9.58
N GLU A 150 11.85 -19.99 9.57
CA GLU A 150 12.72 -19.46 8.51
C GLU A 150 12.43 -20.08 7.13
N GLU A 151 12.09 -21.37 7.07
CA GLU A 151 11.75 -22.05 5.81
C GLU A 151 10.48 -21.45 5.19
N ALA A 152 9.42 -21.26 6.00
CA ALA A 152 8.19 -20.60 5.56
C ALA A 152 8.47 -19.16 5.14
N ARG A 153 9.33 -18.42 5.87
CA ARG A 153 9.73 -17.06 5.49
C ARG A 153 10.36 -17.05 4.10
N LEU A 154 11.27 -17.97 3.79
CA LEU A 154 11.93 -18.04 2.48
C LEU A 154 10.93 -18.32 1.35
N GLN A 155 10.01 -19.26 1.55
CA GLN A 155 8.95 -19.56 0.59
C GLN A 155 8.05 -18.34 0.33
N LEU A 156 7.58 -17.68 1.38
CA LEU A 156 6.71 -16.50 1.25
C LEU A 156 7.47 -15.28 0.69
N CYS A 157 8.77 -15.16 0.99
CA CYS A 157 9.63 -14.11 0.44
C CYS A 157 9.83 -14.22 -1.07
N ALA A 158 9.79 -15.45 -1.61
CA ALA A 158 9.93 -15.71 -3.04
C ALA A 158 8.63 -15.45 -3.84
N CYS A 159 7.51 -15.22 -3.16
CA CYS A 159 6.24 -14.96 -3.82
C CYS A 159 6.28 -13.62 -4.57
N PRO A 160 5.80 -13.57 -5.84
CA PRO A 160 5.87 -12.37 -6.68
C PRO A 160 4.88 -11.29 -6.25
N SER A 161 3.85 -11.63 -5.46
CA SER A 161 2.82 -10.70 -5.03
C SER A 161 2.23 -11.08 -3.66
N ALA A 162 1.56 -10.11 -3.03
CA ALA A 162 0.82 -10.35 -1.78
C ALA A 162 -0.34 -11.33 -1.97
N MET A 163 -0.93 -11.40 -3.17
CA MET A 163 -1.97 -12.39 -3.48
C MET A 163 -1.40 -13.81 -3.46
N GLU A 164 -0.21 -14.00 -4.03
CA GLU A 164 0.44 -15.32 -4.04
C GLU A 164 0.87 -15.73 -2.61
N VAL A 165 1.36 -14.79 -1.79
CA VAL A 165 1.59 -15.02 -0.35
C VAL A 165 0.30 -15.51 0.34
N GLY A 166 -0.83 -14.84 0.09
CA GLY A 166 -2.13 -15.25 0.64
C GLY A 166 -2.53 -16.65 0.20
N ARG A 167 -2.42 -16.94 -1.10
CA ARG A 167 -2.71 -18.26 -1.68
C ARG A 167 -1.87 -19.36 -1.04
N VAL A 168 -0.55 -19.17 -0.96
CA VAL A 168 0.36 -20.13 -0.32
C VAL A 168 -0.06 -20.39 1.13
N ILE A 169 -0.32 -19.35 1.93
CA ILE A 169 -0.73 -19.50 3.33
C ILE A 169 -2.05 -20.28 3.44
N THR A 170 -3.03 -20.00 2.57
CA THR A 170 -4.34 -20.70 2.60
C THR A 170 -4.27 -22.17 2.21
N GLN A 171 -3.22 -22.59 1.50
CA GLN A 171 -2.99 -23.98 1.09
C GLN A 171 -2.17 -24.77 2.13
N LEU A 172 -1.54 -24.10 3.10
CA LEU A 172 -0.82 -24.77 4.18
C LEU A 172 -1.80 -25.45 5.15
N GLN A 173 -1.34 -26.53 5.79
CA GLN A 173 -2.06 -27.10 6.91
C GLN A 173 -2.18 -26.08 8.06
N LYS A 174 -3.30 -26.16 8.79
CA LYS A 174 -3.67 -25.15 9.81
C LYS A 174 -2.62 -25.00 10.92
N ASP A 175 -1.96 -26.09 11.30
CA ASP A 175 -0.86 -26.12 12.28
C ASP A 175 0.34 -25.26 11.84
N LYS A 176 0.58 -25.12 10.53
CA LYS A 176 1.61 -24.24 9.95
C LYS A 176 1.08 -22.85 9.61
N ALA A 177 -0.13 -22.77 9.06
CA ALA A 177 -0.73 -21.51 8.61
C ALA A 177 -1.02 -20.54 9.78
N ILE A 178 -1.56 -21.05 10.90
CA ILE A 178 -1.98 -20.20 12.03
C ILE A 178 -0.80 -19.46 12.68
N PRO A 179 0.34 -20.11 13.00
CA PRO A 179 1.53 -19.39 13.49
C PRO A 179 2.04 -18.32 12.53
N ILE A 180 2.00 -18.59 11.21
CA ILE A 180 2.39 -17.62 10.17
C ILE A 180 1.46 -16.40 10.18
N VAL A 181 0.15 -16.62 10.20
CA VAL A 181 -0.82 -15.50 10.23
C VAL A 181 -0.67 -14.70 11.53
N ALA A 182 -0.45 -15.37 12.66
CA ALA A 182 -0.21 -14.72 13.96
C ALA A 182 1.07 -13.88 13.93
N PHE A 183 2.13 -14.39 13.30
CA PHE A 183 3.36 -13.65 13.07
C PHE A 183 3.10 -12.37 12.29
N LEU A 184 2.47 -12.48 11.11
CA LEU A 184 2.23 -11.33 10.22
C LEU A 184 1.40 -10.23 10.91
N TRP A 185 0.37 -10.64 11.66
CA TRP A 185 -0.44 -9.73 12.46
C TRP A 185 0.35 -9.02 13.57
N CYS A 186 1.08 -9.78 14.39
CA CYS A 186 1.89 -9.22 15.48
C CYS A 186 2.95 -8.26 14.93
N TRP A 187 3.61 -8.66 13.84
CA TRP A 187 4.64 -7.84 13.22
C TRP A 187 4.09 -6.54 12.63
N TRP A 188 2.95 -6.59 11.95
CA TRP A 188 2.27 -5.39 11.45
C TRP A 188 1.99 -4.39 12.58
N ASN A 189 1.54 -4.88 13.73
CA ASN A 189 1.28 -4.04 14.90
C ASN A 189 2.56 -3.41 15.47
N GLU A 190 3.64 -4.18 15.65
CA GLU A 190 4.92 -3.65 16.13
C GLU A 190 5.54 -2.65 15.14
N ARG A 191 5.45 -2.90 13.84
CA ARG A 191 5.87 -1.93 12.83
C ARG A 191 5.03 -0.65 12.86
N ASN A 192 3.74 -0.73 13.15
CA ASN A 192 2.89 0.47 13.29
C ASN A 192 3.27 1.31 14.50
N LYS A 193 3.73 0.69 15.60
CA LYS A 193 4.34 1.40 16.73
C LYS A 193 5.63 2.10 16.33
N ALA A 194 6.54 1.39 15.66
CA ALA A 194 7.79 1.96 15.15
C ALA A 194 7.56 3.17 14.22
N ASN A 195 6.50 3.12 13.39
CA ASN A 195 6.11 4.21 12.52
C ASN A 195 5.60 5.47 13.27
N LYS A 196 5.13 5.30 14.51
CA LYS A 196 4.77 6.42 15.42
C LYS A 196 5.97 6.89 16.25
N GLY A 197 7.15 6.29 16.09
CA GLY A 197 8.33 6.57 16.90
C GLY A 197 8.33 5.85 18.25
N GLU A 198 7.42 4.90 18.47
CA GLU A 198 7.39 4.09 19.69
C GLU A 198 8.41 2.93 19.61
N VAL A 199 8.88 2.48 20.77
CA VAL A 199 9.78 1.32 20.89
C VAL A 199 8.96 0.03 20.74
N PHE A 200 9.41 -0.87 19.87
CA PHE A 200 8.81 -2.19 19.69
C PHE A 200 9.37 -3.20 20.69
N CYS A 201 8.62 -4.28 20.93
CA CYS A 201 8.95 -5.27 21.95
C CYS A 201 10.22 -6.08 21.65
N SER A 202 10.77 -6.70 22.70
CA SER A 202 11.91 -7.61 22.57
C SER A 202 11.56 -8.84 21.72
N VAL A 203 12.57 -9.60 21.31
CA VAL A 203 12.36 -10.83 20.51
C VAL A 203 11.56 -11.86 21.32
N ASP A 204 11.87 -12.02 22.61
CA ASP A 204 11.18 -12.99 23.49
C ASP A 204 9.72 -12.59 23.74
N GLU A 205 9.46 -11.30 23.98
CA GLU A 205 8.10 -10.77 24.11
C GLU A 205 7.31 -10.95 22.81
N PHE A 206 7.95 -10.76 21.67
CA PHE A 206 7.34 -10.96 20.37
C PHE A 206 6.99 -12.44 20.14
N GLN A 207 7.92 -13.36 20.42
CA GLN A 207 7.68 -14.80 20.34
C GLN A 207 6.50 -15.22 21.22
N PHE A 208 6.44 -14.72 22.46
CA PHE A 208 5.36 -15.01 23.38
C PHE A 208 4.01 -14.56 22.80
N LYS A 209 3.92 -13.34 22.28
CA LYS A 209 2.70 -12.81 21.63
C LYS A 209 2.26 -13.70 20.47
N VAL A 210 3.18 -14.06 19.57
CA VAL A 210 2.86 -14.88 18.39
C VAL A 210 2.36 -16.26 18.81
N ARG A 211 3.06 -16.93 19.74
CA ARG A 211 2.65 -18.25 20.25
C ARG A 211 1.30 -18.18 20.96
N HIS A 212 1.05 -17.13 21.75
CA HIS A 212 -0.21 -16.93 22.43
C HIS A 212 -1.37 -16.76 21.44
N PHE A 213 -1.23 -15.85 20.46
CA PHE A 213 -2.27 -15.68 19.42
C PHE A 213 -2.47 -16.95 18.61
N ALA A 214 -1.40 -17.66 18.22
CA ALA A 214 -1.50 -18.90 17.49
C ALA A 214 -2.27 -19.98 18.28
N GLN A 215 -2.05 -20.10 19.59
CA GLN A 215 -2.78 -21.01 20.47
C GLN A 215 -4.26 -20.62 20.58
N VAL A 216 -4.56 -19.35 20.85
CA VAL A 216 -5.94 -18.84 20.97
C VAL A 216 -6.70 -19.07 19.68
N TRP A 217 -6.10 -18.74 18.54
CA TRP A 217 -6.72 -18.91 17.23
C TRP A 217 -6.86 -20.38 16.86
N SER A 218 -5.87 -21.22 17.15
CA SER A 218 -5.99 -22.67 16.95
C SER A 218 -7.17 -23.22 17.76
N ALA A 219 -7.30 -22.86 19.04
CA ALA A 219 -8.45 -23.30 19.85
C ALA A 219 -9.80 -22.81 19.28
N ALA A 220 -9.86 -21.62 18.69
CA ALA A 220 -11.06 -21.11 18.03
C ALA A 220 -11.37 -21.85 16.70
N PHE A 221 -10.34 -22.20 15.92
CA PHE A 221 -10.49 -22.88 14.62
C PHE A 221 -10.66 -24.39 14.72
N PHE A 222 -10.20 -25.02 15.82
CA PHE A 222 -10.28 -26.45 16.09
C PHE A 222 -11.31 -26.82 17.16
N LYS A 223 -11.94 -25.83 17.83
CA LYS A 223 -13.26 -26.08 18.44
C LYS A 223 -14.20 -26.40 17.29
N GLU A 224 -14.42 -27.69 17.05
CA GLU A 224 -15.59 -28.16 16.34
C GLU A 224 -16.78 -27.42 16.93
N HIS A 225 -17.52 -26.72 16.07
CA HIS A 225 -18.78 -26.13 16.47
C HIS A 225 -19.66 -27.31 16.88
N SER A 226 -19.79 -27.51 18.18
CA SER A 226 -20.89 -28.28 18.74
C SER A 226 -22.14 -27.70 18.08
N THR A 227 -22.88 -28.58 17.41
CA THR A 227 -24.00 -28.30 16.50
C THR A 227 -25.14 -27.57 17.20
N GLY A 228 -24.93 -26.30 17.53
CA GLY A 228 -25.99 -25.31 17.66
C GLY A 228 -26.23 -24.76 16.28
N VAL A 229 -27.34 -25.17 15.64
CA VAL A 229 -27.79 -24.64 14.36
C VAL A 229 -28.17 -23.18 14.53
N HIS A 230 -27.18 -22.30 14.61
CA HIS A 230 -27.34 -20.93 14.17
C HIS A 230 -26.97 -20.94 12.69
N HIS A 231 -27.98 -20.78 11.83
CA HIS A 231 -27.80 -20.45 10.42
C HIS A 231 -27.12 -19.08 10.31
N VAL A 232 -25.83 -19.01 10.63
CA VAL A 232 -24.98 -17.96 10.10
C VAL A 232 -24.63 -18.44 8.71
N SER A 233 -25.35 -17.93 7.71
CA SER A 233 -25.04 -18.18 6.31
C SER A 233 -23.60 -17.73 6.07
N SER A 234 -22.67 -18.68 6.03
CA SER A 234 -21.31 -18.40 5.59
C SER A 234 -21.39 -17.77 4.20
N TRP A 235 -20.54 -16.77 3.96
CA TRP A 235 -20.50 -16.10 2.67
C TRP A 235 -20.33 -17.15 1.55
N GLN A 236 -21.17 -17.06 0.52
CA GLN A 236 -21.12 -17.92 -0.66
C GLN A 236 -20.73 -17.08 -1.87
N ARG A 237 -19.85 -17.62 -2.72
CA ARG A 237 -19.55 -17.00 -4.02
C ARG A 237 -20.82 -16.87 -4.86
N PRO A 238 -20.98 -15.78 -5.64
CA PRO A 238 -22.11 -15.67 -6.55
C PRO A 238 -22.01 -16.71 -7.69
N PRO A 239 -23.12 -17.01 -8.40
CA PRO A 239 -23.07 -17.72 -9.66
C PRO A 239 -22.18 -17.01 -10.72
N GLU A 240 -21.73 -17.74 -11.74
CA GLU A 240 -20.78 -17.23 -12.77
C GLU A 240 -21.25 -15.94 -13.46
N ASP A 241 -22.55 -15.79 -13.70
CA ASP A 241 -23.15 -14.61 -14.35
C ASP A 241 -23.55 -13.50 -13.38
N PHE A 242 -23.10 -13.57 -12.13
CA PHE A 242 -23.51 -12.62 -11.10
C PHE A 242 -22.32 -12.02 -10.38
N ILE A 243 -22.47 -10.73 -10.07
CA ILE A 243 -21.56 -10.02 -9.18
C ILE A 243 -22.23 -9.89 -7.82
N LYS A 244 -21.49 -10.25 -6.77
CA LYS A 244 -21.93 -10.01 -5.40
C LYS A 244 -21.28 -8.74 -4.86
N ILE A 245 -22.12 -7.75 -4.56
CA ILE A 245 -21.69 -6.52 -3.88
C ILE A 245 -22.02 -6.65 -2.40
N ASN A 246 -20.98 -6.74 -1.56
CA ASN A 246 -21.11 -6.64 -0.11
C ASN A 246 -20.85 -5.20 0.31
N ILE A 247 -21.69 -4.66 1.20
CA ILE A 247 -21.62 -3.29 1.71
C ILE A 247 -21.45 -3.30 3.21
N ASP A 248 -20.89 -2.22 3.75
CA ASP A 248 -20.82 -1.98 5.19
C ASP A 248 -20.77 -0.46 5.47
N GLY A 249 -21.44 -0.05 6.53
CA GLY A 249 -21.53 1.32 7.02
C GLY A 249 -21.04 1.42 8.46
N ALA A 250 -20.23 2.43 8.74
CA ALA A 250 -19.76 2.72 10.09
C ALA A 250 -20.24 4.10 10.53
N PHE A 251 -20.81 4.21 11.72
CA PHE A 251 -21.28 5.49 12.27
C PHE A 251 -20.77 5.73 13.67
N HIS A 252 -20.34 6.97 13.93
CA HIS A 252 -19.88 7.42 15.24
C HIS A 252 -20.79 8.54 15.77
N ALA A 253 -21.74 8.14 16.64
CA ALA A 253 -22.81 8.99 17.15
C ALA A 253 -22.33 10.33 17.73
N ASN A 254 -21.24 10.32 18.51
CA ASN A 254 -20.78 11.52 19.22
C ASN A 254 -20.20 12.61 18.31
N SER A 255 -19.67 12.24 17.14
CA SER A 255 -19.06 13.19 16.21
C SER A 255 -19.90 13.44 14.96
N GLY A 256 -21.00 12.71 14.79
CA GLY A 256 -21.80 12.72 13.57
C GLY A 256 -21.02 12.28 12.33
N ARG A 257 -19.88 11.58 12.50
CA ARG A 257 -19.07 11.11 11.37
C ARG A 257 -19.47 9.70 10.99
N GLY A 258 -19.50 9.45 9.69
CA GLY A 258 -19.74 8.14 9.13
C GLY A 258 -18.62 7.67 8.22
N GLY A 259 -18.64 6.39 7.89
CA GLY A 259 -17.83 5.74 6.88
C GLY A 259 -18.70 4.79 6.09
N TRP A 260 -18.41 4.62 4.81
CA TRP A 260 -19.09 3.66 3.94
C TRP A 260 -18.03 2.83 3.23
N GLY A 261 -18.35 1.58 2.92
CA GLY A 261 -17.47 0.68 2.19
C GLY A 261 -18.27 -0.36 1.42
N TRP A 262 -17.75 -0.76 0.26
CA TRP A 262 -18.32 -1.86 -0.50
C TRP A 262 -17.23 -2.61 -1.26
N ILE A 263 -17.53 -3.87 -1.59
CA ILE A 263 -16.67 -4.78 -2.33
C ILE A 263 -17.53 -5.60 -3.30
N ALA A 264 -17.11 -5.64 -4.56
CA ALA A 264 -17.72 -6.44 -5.62
C ALA A 264 -16.83 -7.64 -5.93
N ARG A 265 -17.45 -8.81 -6.07
CA ARG A 265 -16.79 -10.07 -6.39
C ARG A 265 -17.48 -10.78 -7.55
N ASP A 266 -16.69 -11.43 -8.38
CA ASP A 266 -17.17 -12.28 -9.49
C ASP A 266 -17.54 -13.70 -9.03
N GLY A 267 -17.92 -14.56 -9.98
CA GLY A 267 -18.29 -15.96 -9.75
C GLY A 267 -17.17 -16.85 -9.20
N GLU A 268 -15.90 -16.46 -9.37
CA GLU A 268 -14.76 -17.12 -8.74
C GLU A 268 -14.54 -16.65 -7.30
N GLY A 269 -15.21 -15.57 -6.90
CA GLY A 269 -15.08 -14.94 -5.59
C GLY A 269 -13.93 -13.93 -5.53
N ASP A 270 -13.28 -13.67 -6.67
CA ASP A 270 -12.20 -12.71 -6.80
C ASP A 270 -12.74 -11.28 -6.71
N ILE A 271 -11.93 -10.39 -6.15
CA ILE A 271 -12.32 -8.99 -5.94
C ILE A 271 -12.08 -8.24 -7.24
N ILE A 272 -13.16 -7.80 -7.87
CA ILE A 272 -13.10 -7.03 -9.12
C ILE A 272 -13.12 -5.52 -8.85
N PHE A 273 -13.84 -5.08 -7.82
CA PHE A 273 -13.87 -3.68 -7.39
C PHE A 273 -14.09 -3.56 -5.89
N ALA A 274 -13.54 -2.49 -5.30
CA ALA A 274 -13.84 -2.12 -3.92
C ALA A 274 -13.67 -0.62 -3.74
N ALA A 275 -14.53 0.01 -2.95
CA ALA A 275 -14.36 1.41 -2.57
C ALA A 275 -14.84 1.66 -1.15
N SER A 276 -14.30 2.72 -0.55
CA SER A 276 -14.74 3.21 0.75
C SER A 276 -14.50 4.71 0.85
N GLY A 277 -15.20 5.36 1.78
CA GLY A 277 -15.05 6.79 2.04
C GLY A 277 -15.64 7.19 3.37
N ALA A 278 -15.51 8.47 3.72
CA ALA A 278 -16.13 9.02 4.93
C ALA A 278 -17.33 9.89 4.59
N ILE A 279 -18.24 9.99 5.55
CA ILE A 279 -19.36 10.91 5.56
C ILE A 279 -19.07 11.94 6.66
N VAL A 280 -18.95 13.21 6.27
CA VAL A 280 -18.61 14.30 7.20
C VAL A 280 -19.72 14.54 8.22
N ARG A 281 -20.98 14.38 7.78
CA ARG A 281 -22.19 14.51 8.59
C ARG A 281 -23.14 13.37 8.26
N ALA A 282 -23.01 12.27 9.00
CA ALA A 282 -23.98 11.20 9.03
C ALA A 282 -24.95 11.45 10.20
N SER A 283 -26.24 11.21 9.98
CA SER A 283 -27.28 11.24 11.01
C SER A 283 -27.38 9.92 11.75
N GLU A 284 -27.10 8.80 11.08
CA GLU A 284 -27.25 7.45 11.64
C GLU A 284 -26.48 6.38 10.84
N ALA A 285 -26.33 5.20 11.43
CA ALA A 285 -25.70 4.05 10.79
C ALA A 285 -26.43 3.62 9.50
N LEU A 286 -27.76 3.69 9.48
CA LEU A 286 -28.54 3.32 8.30
C LEU A 286 -28.22 4.21 7.10
N GLN A 287 -27.96 5.50 7.31
CA GLN A 287 -27.52 6.41 6.24
C GLN A 287 -26.16 5.98 5.68
N THR A 288 -25.23 5.53 6.52
CA THR A 288 -23.91 5.09 6.07
C THR A 288 -23.96 3.80 5.26
N GLU A 289 -24.86 2.88 5.62
CA GLU A 289 -25.16 1.66 4.86
C GLU A 289 -25.82 1.98 3.50
N ALA A 290 -26.81 2.88 3.50
CA ALA A 290 -27.48 3.31 2.28
C ALA A 290 -26.51 3.99 1.30
N GLU A 291 -25.58 4.81 1.82
CA GLU A 291 -24.54 5.45 1.02
C GLU A 291 -23.57 4.41 0.42
N ALA A 292 -23.19 3.38 1.20
CA ALA A 292 -22.39 2.27 0.71
C ALA A 292 -23.08 1.53 -0.44
N LEU A 293 -24.38 1.24 -0.28
CA LEU A 293 -25.21 0.58 -1.29
C LEU A 293 -25.30 1.39 -2.59
N ILE A 294 -25.69 2.66 -2.50
CA ILE A 294 -25.87 3.54 -3.66
C ILE A 294 -24.57 3.64 -4.46
N ARG A 295 -23.44 3.84 -3.77
CA ARG A 295 -22.13 3.95 -4.42
C ARG A 295 -21.70 2.63 -5.05
N GLY A 296 -21.96 1.50 -4.39
CA GLY A 296 -21.69 0.17 -4.95
C GLY A 296 -22.46 -0.05 -6.24
N ILE A 297 -23.77 0.17 -6.24
CA ILE A 297 -24.64 -0.02 -7.42
C ILE A 297 -24.28 0.94 -8.56
N LEU A 298 -24.11 2.24 -8.27
CA LEU A 298 -23.79 3.23 -9.30
C LEU A 298 -22.44 2.95 -9.95
N THR A 299 -21.48 2.46 -9.17
CA THR A 299 -20.16 2.11 -9.66
C THR A 299 -20.22 0.84 -10.53
N ALA A 300 -20.94 -0.19 -10.08
CA ALA A 300 -21.17 -1.40 -10.88
C ALA A 300 -21.86 -1.07 -12.21
N LYS A 301 -22.84 -0.17 -12.20
CA LYS A 301 -23.50 0.31 -13.43
C LYS A 301 -22.56 1.10 -14.34
N PHE A 302 -21.73 1.98 -13.78
CA PHE A 302 -20.81 2.83 -14.55
C PHE A 302 -19.72 2.02 -15.26
N TYR A 303 -19.17 1.01 -14.59
CA TYR A 303 -18.14 0.14 -15.18
C TYR A 303 -18.70 -0.95 -16.07
N ASN A 304 -20.02 -0.96 -16.31
CA ASN A 304 -20.70 -1.93 -17.15
C ASN A 304 -20.32 -3.37 -16.79
N VAL A 305 -20.18 -3.61 -15.48
CA VAL A 305 -19.79 -4.92 -14.97
C VAL A 305 -21.01 -5.83 -15.25
N PRO A 306 -20.82 -6.93 -15.99
CA PRO A 306 -21.91 -7.73 -16.57
C PRO A 306 -22.91 -8.24 -15.52
#